data_AF-A0A1D2R4W4-F1
#
_entry.id   AF-A0A1D2R4W4-F1
#
_cell.length_a   1.000
_cell.length_b   1.000
_cell.length_c   1.000
_cell.angle_alpha   90.00
_cell.angle_beta   90.00
_cell.angle_gamma   90.00
#
_symmetry.space_group_name_H-M   'P 1'
#
loop_
_entity.id
_entity.type
_entity.pdbx_description
1 polymer ?
#
loop_
_entity_poly.entity_id
_entity_poly.type
_entity_poly.pdbx_seq_one_letter_code
_entity_poly.pdbx_strand_id
1 'polypeptide(L)'
;MTTDVSKWPFGVNPDNQVDFDETDKTPAMKVKEMEPSLKLCMGCGTCTAGCTAGAFTDFNIRQMFLLLNRGRNEEVEEKINRCMLCGKCILGCPRGVNTRNVILTMREVLKK
;
A
#
# COMPACT_ATOMS: atom_id res chain seq x y z
N MET A 1 -29.22 -7.97 21.57
CA MET A 1 -28.85 -6.56 21.87
C MET A 1 -27.34 -6.50 22.04
N THR A 2 -26.59 -6.45 20.94
CA THR A 2 -25.15 -6.21 20.98
C THR A 2 -24.94 -4.71 20.97
N THR A 3 -24.70 -4.12 22.14
CA THR A 3 -24.25 -2.73 22.22
C THR A 3 -22.92 -2.64 21.48
N ASP A 4 -22.89 -1.94 20.36
CA ASP A 4 -21.67 -1.61 19.64
C ASP A 4 -20.74 -0.82 20.59
N VAL A 5 -19.78 -1.54 21.17
CA VAL A 5 -18.82 -1.01 22.15
C VAL A 5 -17.96 0.09 21.54
N SER A 6 -17.88 0.20 20.21
CA SER A 6 -17.08 1.21 19.52
C SER A 6 -17.69 2.63 19.62
N LYS A 7 -18.99 2.76 19.89
CA LYS A 7 -19.69 4.05 20.03
C LYS A 7 -19.72 4.58 21.47
N TRP A 8 -19.14 3.84 22.42
CA TRP A 8 -19.07 4.22 23.83
C TRP A 8 -17.87 5.16 24.09
N PRO A 9 -18.00 6.21 24.92
CA PRO A 9 -16.92 7.16 25.18
C PRO A 9 -15.67 6.56 25.86
N PHE A 10 -15.78 5.35 26.40
CA PHE A 10 -14.66 4.52 26.91
C PHE A 10 -14.55 3.18 26.17
N GLY A 11 -15.11 3.11 24.96
CA GLY A 11 -15.13 1.92 24.14
C GLY A 11 -13.73 1.45 23.79
N VAL A 12 -13.56 0.14 23.64
CA VAL A 12 -12.32 -0.42 23.09
C VAL A 12 -12.22 0.04 21.64
N ASN A 13 -11.16 0.78 21.32
CA ASN A 13 -10.87 1.15 19.93
C ASN A 13 -10.64 -0.14 19.14
N PRO A 14 -11.34 -0.39 18.01
CA PRO A 14 -11.06 -1.58 17.22
C PRO A 14 -9.58 -1.61 16.81
N ASP A 15 -8.90 -2.69 17.19
CA ASP A 15 -7.50 -2.87 16.87
C ASP A 15 -7.32 -3.01 15.35
N ASN A 16 -6.33 -2.33 14.78
CA ASN A 16 -5.94 -2.53 13.38
C ASN A 16 -5.06 -3.79 13.22
N GLN A 17 -5.41 -4.84 13.94
CA GLN A 17 -4.73 -6.13 13.91
C GLN A 17 -4.98 -6.80 12.57
N VAL A 18 -3.93 -7.37 12.00
CA VAL A 18 -4.03 -8.20 10.80
C VAL A 18 -4.10 -9.64 11.27
N ASP A 19 -5.15 -10.35 10.87
CA ASP A 19 -5.20 -11.80 11.01
C ASP A 19 -4.26 -12.42 9.96
N PHE A 20 -3.21 -13.09 10.42
CA PHE A 20 -2.19 -13.66 9.54
C PHE A 20 -2.65 -14.97 8.87
N ASP A 21 -3.64 -15.65 9.45
CA ASP A 21 -4.14 -16.94 8.96
C ASP A 21 -5.20 -16.71 7.86
N GLU A 22 -6.01 -15.65 7.99
CA GLU A 22 -7.02 -15.31 6.99
C GLU A 22 -6.46 -14.51 5.80
N THR A 23 -5.39 -13.74 6.01
CA THR A 23 -4.95 -12.74 5.01
C THR A 23 -3.98 -13.32 3.96
N ASP A 24 -4.37 -13.24 2.67
CA ASP A 24 -3.53 -13.67 1.56
C ASP A 24 -2.40 -12.66 1.22
N LYS A 25 -1.15 -13.10 1.39
CA LYS A 25 0.07 -12.34 1.08
C LYS A 25 0.77 -12.82 -0.20
N THR A 26 0.20 -13.78 -0.92
CA THR A 26 0.77 -14.25 -2.19
C THR A 26 0.97 -13.13 -3.21
N PRO A 27 0.10 -12.10 -3.32
CA PRO A 27 0.34 -10.98 -4.24
C PRO A 27 1.59 -10.18 -3.86
N ALA A 28 1.80 -9.95 -2.55
CA ALA A 28 2.96 -9.24 -2.05
C ALA A 28 4.27 -9.99 -2.32
N MET A 29 4.25 -11.33 -2.25
CA MET A 29 5.41 -12.16 -2.60
C MET A 29 5.72 -12.09 -4.09
N LYS A 30 4.70 -12.22 -4.96
CA LYS A 30 4.85 -12.11 -6.42
C LYS A 30 5.41 -10.76 -6.86
N VAL A 31 4.90 -9.66 -6.30
CA VAL A 31 5.39 -8.31 -6.60
C VAL A 31 6.87 -8.16 -6.21
N LYS A 32 7.29 -8.72 -5.06
CA LYS A 32 8.69 -8.69 -4.62
C LYS A 32 9.62 -9.59 -5.43
N GLU A 33 9.07 -10.59 -6.11
CA GLU A 33 9.83 -11.46 -7.02
C GLU A 33 10.10 -10.75 -8.35
N MET A 34 9.07 -10.11 -8.93
CA MET A 34 9.21 -9.35 -10.16
C MET A 34 9.98 -8.04 -9.99
N GLU A 35 9.79 -7.35 -8.86
CA GLU A 35 10.52 -6.12 -8.54
C GLU A 35 11.20 -6.24 -7.16
N PRO A 36 12.41 -6.81 -7.12
CA PRO A 36 13.13 -7.06 -5.86
C PRO A 36 13.54 -5.78 -5.14
N SER A 37 13.61 -4.62 -5.82
CA SER A 37 13.93 -3.36 -5.16
C SER A 37 12.91 -2.96 -4.09
N LEU A 38 11.66 -3.46 -4.17
CA LEU A 38 10.65 -3.24 -3.14
C LEU A 38 11.09 -3.75 -1.76
N LYS A 39 11.95 -4.78 -1.70
CA LYS A 39 12.49 -5.31 -0.44
C LYS A 39 13.37 -4.30 0.30
N LEU A 40 13.91 -3.30 -0.40
CA LEU A 40 14.76 -2.24 0.17
C LEU A 40 13.94 -1.09 0.79
N CYS A 41 12.63 -1.06 0.55
CA CYS A 41 11.76 0.00 1.04
C CYS A 41 11.71 0.02 2.57
N MET A 42 12.10 1.16 3.16
CA MET A 42 12.09 1.40 4.61
C MET A 42 10.88 2.22 5.08
N GLY A 43 9.90 2.47 4.20
CA GLY A 43 8.68 3.20 4.56
C GLY A 43 8.86 4.68 4.90
N CYS A 44 9.90 5.36 4.38
CA CYS A 44 10.19 6.76 4.70
C CYS A 44 9.14 7.77 4.23
N GLY A 45 8.41 7.49 3.14
CA GLY A 45 7.34 8.36 2.63
C GLY A 45 7.76 9.45 1.63
N THR A 46 9.02 9.52 1.21
CA THR A 46 9.47 10.51 0.20
C THR A 46 8.70 10.37 -1.12
N CYS A 47 8.37 9.15 -1.52
CA CYS A 47 7.58 8.88 -2.71
C CYS A 47 6.15 9.46 -2.62
N THR A 48 5.55 9.47 -1.42
CA THR A 48 4.24 10.07 -1.18
C THR A 48 4.32 11.59 -1.23
N ALA A 49 5.33 12.19 -0.59
CA ALA A 49 5.52 13.65 -0.60
C ALA A 49 5.71 14.22 -2.02
N GLY A 50 6.44 13.50 -2.88
CA GLY A 50 6.64 13.90 -4.28
C GLY A 50 5.49 13.51 -5.24
N CYS A 51 4.41 12.90 -4.75
CA CYS A 51 3.34 12.40 -5.59
C CYS A 51 2.35 13.51 -5.98
N THR A 52 2.21 13.78 -7.28
CA THR A 52 1.20 14.72 -7.77
C THR A 52 -0.22 14.17 -7.59
N ALA A 53 -0.44 12.86 -7.77
CA ALA A 53 -1.75 12.26 -7.55
C ALA A 53 -2.20 12.35 -6.08
N GLY A 54 -1.27 12.18 -5.14
CA GLY A 54 -1.55 12.32 -3.71
C GLY A 54 -1.89 13.74 -3.26
N ALA A 55 -1.62 14.75 -4.08
CA ALA A 55 -2.04 16.13 -3.80
C ALA A 55 -3.52 16.38 -4.13
N PHE A 56 -4.08 15.64 -5.09
CA PHE A 56 -5.46 15.81 -5.57
C PHE A 56 -6.40 14.67 -5.17
N THR A 57 -5.84 13.55 -4.69
CA THR A 57 -6.57 12.34 -4.29
C THR A 57 -5.96 11.77 -3.01
N ASP A 58 -6.64 10.83 -2.35
CA ASP A 58 -6.15 10.07 -1.19
C ASP A 58 -5.09 9.00 -1.54
N PHE A 59 -4.40 9.16 -2.67
CA PHE A 59 -3.38 8.22 -3.13
C PHE A 59 -2.07 8.38 -2.36
N ASN A 60 -1.65 7.32 -1.67
CA ASN A 60 -0.44 7.32 -0.87
C ASN A 60 0.42 6.08 -1.14
N ILE A 61 1.55 6.26 -1.85
CA ILE A 61 2.44 5.16 -2.25
C ILE A 61 3.01 4.41 -1.04
N ARG A 62 3.43 5.13 0.01
CA ARG A 62 3.91 4.49 1.25
C ARG A 62 2.83 3.62 1.89
N GLN A 63 1.60 4.13 1.98
CA GLN A 63 0.47 3.38 2.52
C GLN A 63 0.15 2.16 1.67
N MET A 64 0.20 2.29 0.34
CA MET A 64 0.00 1.19 -0.60
C MET A 64 0.97 0.03 -0.35
N PHE A 65 2.26 0.33 -0.15
CA PHE A 65 3.25 -0.70 0.18
C PHE A 65 2.99 -1.34 1.54
N LEU A 66 2.49 -0.57 2.51
CA LEU A 66 2.10 -1.12 3.81
C LEU A 66 0.90 -2.07 3.67
N LEU A 67 -0.14 -1.65 2.95
CA LEU A 67 -1.36 -2.45 2.72
C LEU A 67 -1.06 -3.72 1.95
N LEU A 68 -0.22 -3.65 0.91
CA LEU A 68 0.26 -4.80 0.17
C LEU A 68 0.97 -5.81 1.09
N ASN A 69 1.91 -5.35 1.92
CA ASN A 69 2.60 -6.24 2.86
C ASN A 69 1.70 -6.82 3.96
N ARG A 70 0.63 -6.10 4.30
CA ARG A 70 -0.41 -6.57 5.21
C ARG A 70 -1.39 -7.54 4.53
N GLY A 71 -1.37 -7.66 3.21
CA GLY A 71 -2.30 -8.47 2.40
C GLY A 71 -3.72 -7.90 2.30
N ARG A 72 -3.89 -6.60 2.56
CA ARG A 72 -5.17 -5.88 2.33
C ARG A 72 -5.33 -5.55 0.84
N ASN A 73 -5.47 -6.58 0.02
CA ASN A 73 -5.36 -6.47 -1.44
C ASN A 73 -6.52 -5.67 -2.06
N GLU A 74 -7.72 -5.74 -1.49
CA GLU A 74 -8.89 -4.99 -1.95
C GLU A 74 -8.70 -3.46 -1.86
N GLU A 75 -8.20 -2.99 -0.71
CA GLU A 75 -7.88 -1.56 -0.51
C GLU A 75 -6.78 -1.09 -1.47
N VAL A 76 -5.84 -1.98 -1.81
CA VAL A 76 -4.77 -1.68 -2.77
C VAL A 76 -5.36 -1.54 -4.17
N GLU A 77 -6.24 -2.45 -4.60
CA GLU A 77 -6.86 -2.45 -5.92
C GLU A 77 -7.70 -1.18 -6.16
N GLU A 78 -8.45 -0.73 -5.16
CA GLU A 78 -9.24 0.52 -5.26
C GLU A 78 -8.35 1.74 -5.52
N LYS A 79 -7.19 1.79 -4.87
CA LYS A 79 -6.30 2.96 -4.87
C LYS A 79 -5.29 2.96 -6.02
N ILE A 80 -4.92 1.78 -6.53
CA ILE A 80 -3.81 1.65 -7.49
C ILE A 80 -4.06 2.38 -8.82
N ASN A 81 -5.32 2.51 -9.21
CA ASN A 81 -5.73 3.16 -10.46
C ASN A 81 -5.53 4.68 -10.43
N ARG A 82 -5.41 5.28 -9.24
CA ARG A 82 -5.16 6.73 -9.07
C ARG A 82 -3.74 7.15 -9.47
N CYS A 83 -2.81 6.20 -9.63
CA CYS A 83 -1.43 6.50 -10.07
C CYS A 83 -1.37 6.91 -11.56
N MET A 84 -0.83 8.11 -11.83
CA MET A 84 -0.60 8.65 -13.18
C MET A 84 0.73 8.21 -13.82
N LEU A 85 1.51 7.32 -13.17
CA LEU A 85 2.78 6.78 -13.69
C LEU A 85 3.84 7.82 -14.09
N CYS A 86 3.83 9.00 -13.46
CA CYS A 86 4.73 10.12 -13.76
C CYS A 86 6.21 9.91 -13.38
N GLY A 87 6.54 8.88 -12.58
CA GLY A 87 7.92 8.49 -12.26
C GLY A 87 8.67 9.35 -11.23
N LYS A 88 8.09 10.47 -10.75
CA LYS A 88 8.72 11.36 -9.76
C LYS A 88 9.15 10.65 -8.47
N CYS A 89 8.42 9.61 -8.08
CA CYS A 89 8.68 8.82 -6.89
C CYS A 89 10.04 8.08 -6.91
N ILE A 90 10.59 7.77 -8.09
CA ILE A 90 11.92 7.14 -8.22
C ILE A 90 13.03 8.14 -7.86
N LEU A 91 12.91 9.38 -8.37
CA LEU A 91 13.94 10.42 -8.21
C LEU A 91 14.17 10.81 -6.75
N GLY A 92 13.13 10.74 -5.93
CA GLY A 92 13.22 11.06 -4.50
C GLY A 92 13.57 9.88 -3.60
N CYS A 93 13.68 8.65 -4.10
CA CYS A 93 13.85 7.48 -3.23
C CYS A 93 15.30 7.37 -2.73
N PRO A 94 15.58 7.48 -1.41
CA PRO A 94 16.95 7.36 -0.88
C PRO A 94 17.52 5.94 -0.97
N ARG A 95 16.65 4.93 -1.17
CA ARG A 95 17.03 3.52 -1.31
C ARG A 95 17.06 3.04 -2.75
N GLY A 96 16.76 3.92 -3.73
CA GLY A 96 16.75 3.55 -5.15
C GLY A 96 15.65 2.55 -5.51
N VAL A 97 14.53 2.50 -4.78
CA VAL A 97 13.40 1.62 -5.10
C VAL A 97 12.75 2.07 -6.40
N ASN A 98 12.56 1.16 -7.35
CA ASN A 98 11.86 1.45 -8.59
C ASN A 98 10.34 1.47 -8.37
N THR A 99 9.86 2.48 -7.65
CA THR A 99 8.45 2.58 -7.23
C THR A 99 7.48 2.66 -8.39
N ARG A 100 7.90 3.18 -9.56
CA ARG A 100 7.05 3.19 -10.76
C ARG A 100 6.81 1.76 -11.25
N ASN A 101 7.87 0.96 -11.34
CA ASN A 101 7.75 -0.44 -11.77
C ASN A 101 6.97 -1.28 -10.76
N VAL A 102 7.16 -1.03 -9.45
CA VAL A 102 6.35 -1.67 -8.40
C VAL A 102 4.86 -1.45 -8.63
N ILE A 103 4.42 -0.21 -8.93
CA ILE A 103 2.99 0.06 -9.19
C ILE A 103 2.50 -0.67 -10.45
N LEU A 104 3.33 -0.78 -11.49
CA LEU A 104 2.97 -1.53 -12.71
C LEU A 104 2.80 -3.03 -12.42
N THR A 105 3.76 -3.64 -11.73
CA THR A 105 3.70 -5.06 -11.33
C THR A 105 2.56 -5.33 -10.37
N MET A 106 2.27 -4.41 -9.44
CA MET A 106 1.08 -4.51 -8.60
C MET A 106 -0.22 -4.50 -9.42
N ARG A 107 -0.32 -3.67 -10.47
CA ARG A 107 -1.49 -3.67 -11.38
C ARG A 107 -1.60 -4.98 -12.15
N GLU A 108 -0.49 -5.56 -12.56
CA GLU A 108 -0.46 -6.84 -13.29
C GLU A 108 -0.92 -8.00 -12.40
N VAL A 109 -0.44 -8.07 -11.15
CA VAL A 109 -0.78 -9.14 -10.21
C VAL A 109 -2.22 -9.03 -9.70
N LEU A 110 -2.72 -7.81 -9.53
CA LEU A 110 -4.05 -7.56 -8.97
C LEU A 110 -5.15 -7.49 -10.04
N LYS A 111 -4.81 -7.34 -11.33
CA LYS A 111 -5.77 -7.52 -12.42
C LYS A 111 -6.23 -8.98 -12.43
N LYS A 112 -7.43 -9.22 -11.93
CA LYS A 112 -8.20 -10.42 -12.25
C LYS A 112 -8.73 -10.35 -13.68
#